data_AF-A0A7S3JH93-F1
#
_entry.id   AF-A0A7S3JH93-F1
#
_cell.length_a   1.000
_cell.length_b   1.000
_cell.length_c   1.000
_cell.angle_alpha   90.00
_cell.angle_beta   90.00
_cell.angle_gamma   90.00
#
_symmetry.space_group_name_H-M   'P 1'
#
loop_
_entity.id
_entity.type
_entity.pdbx_description
1 polymer ?
#
loop_
_entity_poly.entity_id
_entity_poly.type
_entity_poly.pdbx_seq_one_letter_code
_entity_poly.pdbx_strand_id
1 'polypeptide(L)'
;KLGLGDRTYVVVGTAKDMKLHPKSCTIGFIYVYFFDEAGKLRLLHKTPTEDVPLCFEVIGNRLVAGVGCILRVYDLGKKKLLIKCENRKFQSSVNRIKTDGSRIFASDQADSVHVLKYKPEECQLYIFADDVVPRWITDFSLLDYDTIVGCDKFENVFVLRLPLGCEEDAEDDPTSTKFKWESGYLSGAAFKFEQIAQFHTGELITAIKKCKPASIGSECILYTTTMGSIGALVPFERKEEVEFFLHLEMYLRLEALPLCGREHVSFRSAYAPVKNVIDGDLCEQFASLDFNKQKVLADELDRHPMEVLKKLEEIRNKINQ
;
A
#
# COMPACT_ATOMS: atom_id res chain seq x y z
N LYS A 1 -5.28 -8.82 -19.10
CA LYS A 1 -5.51 -9.84 -20.16
C LYS A 1 -4.66 -11.06 -19.82
N LEU A 2 -5.14 -12.30 -20.02
CA LEU A 2 -4.38 -13.52 -19.72
C LEU A 2 -4.17 -14.33 -21.00
N GLY A 3 -2.95 -14.86 -21.18
CA GLY A 3 -2.55 -15.61 -22.37
C GLY A 3 -2.26 -14.73 -23.60
N LEU A 4 -2.10 -15.37 -24.75
CA LEU A 4 -1.72 -14.72 -26.02
C LEU A 4 -2.91 -14.09 -26.78
N GLY A 5 -4.13 -14.20 -26.25
CA GLY A 5 -5.34 -13.69 -26.88
C GLY A 5 -5.77 -12.33 -26.32
N ASP A 6 -6.58 -11.61 -27.08
CA ASP A 6 -7.06 -10.28 -26.67
C ASP A 6 -8.25 -10.31 -25.69
N ARG A 7 -8.57 -11.50 -25.18
CA ARG A 7 -9.72 -11.76 -24.33
C ARG A 7 -9.45 -11.36 -22.87
N THR A 8 -10.41 -10.66 -22.27
CA THR A 8 -10.44 -10.42 -20.83
C THR A 8 -11.08 -11.60 -20.11
N TYR A 9 -10.41 -12.06 -19.05
CA TYR A 9 -10.88 -13.13 -18.18
C TYR A 9 -11.19 -12.56 -16.79
N VAL A 10 -12.15 -13.17 -16.11
CA VAL A 10 -12.47 -12.89 -14.71
C VAL A 10 -11.98 -14.06 -13.87
N VAL A 11 -11.12 -13.78 -12.90
CA VAL A 11 -10.54 -14.79 -12.01
C VAL A 11 -11.15 -14.65 -10.63
N VAL A 12 -11.64 -15.76 -10.06
CA VAL A 12 -12.28 -15.79 -8.75
C VAL A 12 -11.64 -16.87 -7.88
N GLY A 13 -11.13 -16.46 -6.73
CA GLY A 13 -10.61 -17.35 -5.69
C GLY A 13 -11.72 -17.77 -4.74
N THR A 14 -11.75 -19.06 -4.39
CA THR A 14 -12.72 -19.61 -3.43
C THR A 14 -12.05 -20.66 -2.54
N ALA A 15 -12.69 -20.96 -1.41
CA ALA A 15 -12.27 -22.04 -0.51
C ALA A 15 -13.48 -22.87 -0.08
N LYS A 16 -13.24 -24.15 0.21
CA LYS A 16 -14.23 -25.07 0.76
C LYS A 16 -13.96 -25.29 2.26
N ASP A 17 -15.03 -25.28 3.06
CA ASP A 17 -15.02 -25.53 4.51
C ASP A 17 -14.04 -24.63 5.28
N MET A 18 -13.99 -23.34 4.91
CA MET A 18 -13.08 -22.37 5.53
C MET A 18 -13.47 -22.11 6.99
N LYS A 19 -12.52 -22.31 7.89
CA LYS A 19 -12.56 -21.84 9.28
C LYS A 19 -11.65 -20.62 9.41
N LEU A 20 -12.15 -19.57 10.04
CA LEU A 20 -11.38 -18.35 10.25
C LEU A 20 -10.42 -18.48 11.43
N HIS A 21 -10.83 -19.17 12.51
CA HIS A 21 -10.02 -19.34 13.71
C HIS A 21 -10.25 -20.71 14.38
N PRO A 22 -9.22 -21.56 14.54
CA PRO A 22 -7.93 -21.47 13.85
C PRO A 22 -8.12 -21.54 12.33
N LYS A 23 -7.27 -20.84 11.58
CA LYS A 23 -7.39 -20.74 10.12
C LYS A 23 -7.15 -22.11 9.47
N SER A 24 -8.11 -22.61 8.71
CA SER A 24 -7.97 -23.85 7.93
C SER A 24 -9.01 -23.94 6.82
N CYS A 25 -8.70 -24.58 5.70
CA CYS A 25 -9.68 -24.95 4.67
C CYS A 25 -9.43 -26.37 4.16
N THR A 26 -10.45 -27.04 3.61
CA THR A 26 -10.28 -28.37 3.02
C THR A 26 -9.53 -28.31 1.69
N ILE A 27 -9.87 -27.34 0.85
CA ILE A 27 -9.29 -27.14 -0.49
C ILE A 27 -9.66 -25.73 -1.00
N GLY A 28 -8.74 -25.10 -1.73
CA GLY A 28 -9.00 -23.86 -2.47
C GLY A 28 -9.28 -24.10 -3.94
N PHE A 29 -9.88 -23.13 -4.63
CA PHE A 29 -10.06 -23.17 -6.08
C PHE A 29 -9.90 -21.80 -6.72
N ILE A 30 -9.29 -21.80 -7.90
CA ILE A 30 -9.27 -20.66 -8.82
C ILE A 30 -10.20 -20.96 -9.98
N TYR A 31 -11.27 -20.18 -10.08
CA TYR A 31 -12.22 -20.21 -11.19
C TYR A 31 -11.81 -19.17 -12.23
N VAL A 32 -11.85 -19.54 -13.50
CA VAL A 32 -11.60 -18.63 -14.62
C VAL A 32 -12.85 -18.55 -15.47
N TYR A 33 -13.35 -17.34 -15.66
CA TYR A 33 -14.51 -17.03 -16.47
C TYR A 33 -14.14 -16.10 -17.63
N PHE A 34 -15.00 -16.03 -18.62
CA PHE A 34 -14.95 -15.04 -19.69
C PHE A 34 -16.36 -14.50 -19.97
N PHE A 35 -16.44 -13.32 -20.59
CA PHE A 35 -17.69 -12.81 -21.14
C PHE A 35 -17.93 -13.41 -22.53
N ASP A 36 -19.13 -13.96 -22.74
CA ASP A 36 -19.62 -14.31 -24.08
C ASP A 36 -20.10 -13.06 -24.84
N GLU A 37 -20.48 -13.22 -26.11
CA GLU A 37 -20.93 -12.13 -26.97
C GLU A 37 -22.19 -11.42 -26.44
N ALA A 38 -22.96 -12.09 -25.58
CA ALA A 38 -24.14 -11.54 -24.92
C ALA A 38 -23.82 -10.89 -23.56
N GLY A 39 -22.54 -10.77 -23.20
CA GLY A 39 -22.10 -10.19 -21.92
C GLY A 39 -22.34 -11.08 -20.70
N LYS A 40 -22.63 -12.38 -20.88
CA LYS A 40 -22.80 -13.33 -19.77
C LYS A 40 -21.47 -13.97 -19.40
N LEU A 41 -21.25 -14.16 -18.10
CA LEU A 41 -20.10 -14.88 -17.58
C LEU A 41 -20.24 -16.38 -17.85
N ARG A 42 -19.27 -16.94 -18.56
CA ARG A 42 -19.14 -18.38 -18.83
C ARG A 42 -17.91 -18.92 -18.14
N LEU A 43 -18.09 -20.04 -17.42
CA LEU A 43 -16.98 -20.73 -16.77
C LEU A 43 -16.11 -21.41 -17.83
N LEU A 44 -14.80 -21.12 -17.80
CA LEU A 44 -13.82 -21.80 -18.63
C LEU A 44 -13.36 -23.10 -17.94
N HIS A 45 -12.78 -22.96 -16.75
CA HIS A 45 -12.34 -24.10 -15.95
C HIS A 45 -12.17 -23.73 -14.47
N LYS A 46 -11.99 -24.76 -13.64
CA LYS A 46 -11.77 -24.68 -12.20
C LYS A 46 -10.46 -25.40 -11.86
N THR A 47 -9.53 -24.69 -11.23
CA THR A 47 -8.22 -25.24 -10.83
C THR A 47 -8.16 -25.40 -9.32
N PRO A 48 -7.90 -26.61 -8.77
CA PRO A 48 -7.72 -26.81 -7.33
C PRO A 48 -6.40 -26.20 -6.83
N THR A 49 -6.41 -25.70 -5.58
CA THR A 49 -5.25 -25.20 -4.85
C THR A 49 -5.21 -25.80 -3.45
N GLU A 50 -4.00 -25.93 -2.90
CA GLU A 50 -3.75 -26.51 -1.58
C GLU A 50 -4.28 -25.66 -0.42
N ASP A 51 -4.40 -24.36 -0.63
CA ASP A 51 -4.87 -23.39 0.36
C ASP A 51 -5.72 -22.31 -0.34
N VAL A 52 -6.25 -21.36 0.43
CA VAL A 52 -7.09 -20.27 -0.04
C VAL A 52 -6.31 -19.31 -0.94
N PRO A 53 -6.72 -19.11 -2.21
CA PRO A 53 -6.17 -18.06 -3.05
C PRO A 53 -6.79 -16.71 -2.67
N LEU A 54 -6.04 -15.88 -1.92
CA LEU A 54 -6.54 -14.63 -1.33
C LEU A 54 -6.45 -13.41 -2.25
N CYS A 55 -5.48 -13.39 -3.15
CA CYS A 55 -5.22 -12.24 -4.02
C CYS A 55 -4.69 -12.68 -5.38
N PHE A 56 -4.94 -11.84 -6.37
CA PHE A 56 -4.55 -12.05 -7.76
C PHE A 56 -4.05 -10.74 -8.35
N GLU A 57 -3.08 -10.84 -9.26
CA GLU A 57 -2.64 -9.74 -10.11
C GLU A 57 -2.13 -10.27 -11.45
N VAL A 58 -1.97 -9.41 -12.44
CA VAL A 58 -1.45 -9.79 -13.77
C VAL A 58 -0.03 -9.29 -13.96
N ILE A 59 0.89 -10.17 -14.36
CA ILE A 59 2.22 -9.78 -14.84
C ILE A 59 2.38 -10.20 -16.30
N GLY A 60 2.51 -9.21 -17.20
CA GLY A 60 2.47 -9.43 -18.64
C GLY A 60 1.16 -10.11 -19.06
N ASN A 61 1.25 -11.38 -19.48
CA ASN A 61 0.10 -12.21 -19.86
C ASN A 61 -0.18 -13.38 -18.90
N ARG A 62 0.47 -13.39 -17.73
CA ARG A 62 0.38 -14.45 -16.73
C ARG A 62 -0.35 -13.96 -15.49
N LEU A 63 -0.96 -14.89 -14.77
CA LEU A 63 -1.66 -14.63 -13.51
C LEU A 63 -0.70 -14.87 -12.34
N VAL A 64 -0.52 -13.88 -11.49
CA VAL A 64 0.13 -14.05 -10.18
C VAL A 64 -0.97 -14.27 -9.14
N ALA A 65 -0.83 -15.28 -8.28
CA ALA A 65 -1.77 -15.54 -7.21
C ALA A 65 -1.05 -15.80 -5.88
N GLY A 66 -1.61 -15.27 -4.81
CA GLY A 66 -1.24 -15.59 -3.43
C GLY A 66 -2.12 -16.72 -2.92
N VAL A 67 -1.55 -17.90 -2.70
CA VAL A 67 -2.24 -19.12 -2.25
C VAL A 67 -1.63 -19.54 -0.92
N GLY A 68 -2.31 -19.24 0.20
CA GLY A 68 -1.69 -19.41 1.52
C GLY A 68 -0.37 -18.65 1.59
N CYS A 69 0.70 -19.31 2.05
CA CYS A 69 2.05 -18.75 2.13
C CYS A 69 2.87 -18.89 0.82
N ILE A 70 2.21 -19.07 -0.32
CA ILE A 70 2.85 -19.33 -1.62
C ILE A 70 2.44 -18.26 -2.61
N LEU A 71 3.42 -17.57 -3.19
CA LEU A 71 3.19 -16.71 -4.36
C LEU A 71 3.50 -17.50 -5.63
N ARG A 72 2.55 -17.55 -6.56
CA ARG A 72 2.64 -18.44 -7.72
C ARG A 72 2.26 -17.74 -9.02
N VAL A 73 3.05 -17.98 -10.07
CA VAL A 73 2.77 -17.50 -11.43
C VAL A 73 2.17 -18.63 -12.24
N TYR A 74 1.02 -18.35 -12.85
CA TYR A 74 0.24 -19.26 -13.66
C TYR A 74 0.14 -18.80 -15.10
N ASP A 75 0.10 -19.77 -16.00
CA ASP A 75 -0.27 -19.61 -17.40
C ASP A 75 -1.67 -20.18 -17.64
N LEU A 76 -2.37 -19.63 -18.62
CA LEU A 76 -3.73 -20.02 -18.94
C LEU A 76 -3.75 -21.30 -19.78
N GLY A 77 -4.16 -22.41 -19.19
CA GLY A 77 -4.38 -23.67 -19.91
C GLY A 77 -5.84 -23.86 -20.33
N LYS A 78 -6.09 -24.82 -21.24
CA LYS A 78 -7.45 -25.12 -21.71
C LYS A 78 -8.36 -25.75 -20.65
N LYS A 79 -7.77 -26.55 -19.73
CA LYS A 79 -8.51 -27.32 -18.71
C LYS A 79 -8.23 -26.87 -17.27
N LYS A 80 -7.10 -26.20 -17.04
CA LYS A 80 -6.66 -25.71 -15.74
C LYS A 80 -5.56 -24.67 -15.94
N LEU A 81 -5.29 -23.87 -14.90
CA LEU A 81 -4.10 -23.03 -14.85
C LEU A 81 -2.85 -23.90 -14.70
N LEU A 82 -1.77 -23.52 -15.38
CA LEU A 82 -0.49 -24.23 -15.37
C LEU A 82 0.51 -23.45 -14.53
N ILE A 83 1.05 -24.06 -13.49
CA ILE A 83 2.09 -23.47 -12.64
C ILE A 83 3.35 -23.30 -13.47
N LYS A 84 3.93 -22.09 -13.47
CA LYS A 84 5.22 -21.79 -14.13
C LYS A 84 6.35 -21.64 -13.14
N CYS A 85 6.14 -20.87 -12.08
CA CYS A 85 7.07 -20.73 -10.98
C CYS A 85 6.30 -20.40 -9.70
N GLU A 86 6.96 -20.61 -8.56
CA GLU A 86 6.42 -20.30 -7.25
C GLU A 86 7.53 -19.89 -6.28
N ASN A 87 7.16 -19.09 -5.30
CA ASN A 87 7.99 -18.73 -4.17
C ASN A 87 7.26 -19.12 -2.87
N ARG A 88 7.94 -19.89 -2.01
CA ARG A 88 7.40 -20.45 -0.76
C ARG A 88 8.05 -19.85 0.49
N LYS A 89 8.72 -18.69 0.37
CA LYS A 89 9.49 -18.07 1.46
C LYS A 89 8.65 -17.17 2.40
N PHE A 90 7.38 -16.90 2.06
CA PHE A 90 6.48 -16.13 2.92
C PHE A 90 6.18 -16.88 4.21
N GLN A 91 6.17 -16.15 5.33
CA GLN A 91 5.92 -16.74 6.66
C GLN A 91 4.43 -16.81 6.98
N SER A 92 3.62 -15.95 6.36
CA SER A 92 2.18 -15.94 6.51
C SER A 92 1.46 -15.86 5.16
N SER A 93 0.13 -15.83 5.19
CA SER A 93 -0.62 -15.88 3.93
C SER A 93 -0.48 -14.59 3.12
N VAL A 94 -0.11 -14.71 1.86
CA VAL A 94 -0.04 -13.60 0.91
C VAL A 94 -1.44 -13.03 0.71
N ASN A 95 -1.63 -11.74 0.95
CA ASN A 95 -2.96 -11.11 0.99
C ASN A 95 -3.16 -9.97 -0.02
N ARG A 96 -2.10 -9.34 -0.53
CA ARG A 96 -2.16 -8.35 -1.61
C ARG A 96 -0.97 -8.50 -2.55
N ILE A 97 -1.20 -8.23 -3.82
CA ILE A 97 -0.19 -8.22 -4.88
C ILE A 97 -0.39 -6.96 -5.71
N LYS A 98 0.71 -6.32 -6.11
CA LYS A 98 0.78 -5.29 -7.14
C LYS A 98 1.96 -5.59 -8.05
N THR A 99 1.90 -5.15 -9.29
CA THR A 99 2.95 -5.41 -10.27
C THR A 99 3.29 -4.12 -10.99
N ASP A 100 4.58 -3.89 -11.23
CA ASP A 100 5.07 -2.83 -12.11
C ASP A 100 6.27 -3.35 -12.90
N GLY A 101 6.17 -3.31 -14.24
CA GLY A 101 7.13 -3.94 -15.14
C GLY A 101 7.39 -5.42 -14.81
N SER A 102 8.62 -5.72 -14.40
CA SER A 102 9.07 -7.08 -14.00
C SER A 102 9.04 -7.34 -12.50
N ARG A 103 8.68 -6.33 -11.70
CA ARG A 103 8.62 -6.40 -10.24
C ARG A 103 7.23 -6.82 -9.79
N ILE A 104 7.21 -7.67 -8.76
CA ILE A 104 6.00 -8.05 -8.06
C ILE A 104 6.16 -7.59 -6.62
N PHE A 105 5.28 -6.72 -6.17
CA PHE A 105 5.14 -6.32 -4.78
C PHE A 105 4.08 -7.23 -4.16
N ALA A 106 4.42 -7.94 -3.10
CA ALA A 106 3.51 -8.86 -2.42
C ALA A 106 3.58 -8.62 -0.92
N SER A 107 2.44 -8.47 -0.26
CA SER A 107 2.39 -8.51 1.21
C SER A 107 1.86 -9.83 1.71
N ASP A 108 2.27 -10.17 2.92
CA ASP A 108 1.62 -11.19 3.71
C ASP A 108 0.91 -10.59 4.94
N GLN A 109 0.18 -11.42 5.66
CA GLN A 109 -0.67 -11.00 6.78
C GLN A 109 0.09 -10.50 8.02
N ALA A 110 1.41 -10.69 8.11
CA ALA A 110 2.20 -10.42 9.32
C ALA A 110 3.54 -9.73 9.06
N ASP A 111 4.13 -9.87 7.87
CA ASP A 111 5.51 -9.50 7.55
C ASP A 111 5.58 -8.45 6.43
N SER A 112 4.72 -7.44 6.49
CA SER A 112 4.75 -6.25 5.63
C SER A 112 4.79 -6.59 4.12
N VAL A 113 5.52 -5.79 3.33
CA VAL A 113 5.64 -5.93 1.87
C VAL A 113 7.02 -6.43 1.46
N HIS A 114 7.02 -7.39 0.55
CA HIS A 114 8.16 -8.00 -0.11
C HIS A 114 8.18 -7.62 -1.59
N VAL A 115 9.36 -7.42 -2.16
CA VAL A 115 9.56 -7.15 -3.58
C VAL A 115 10.27 -8.32 -4.24
N LEU A 116 9.65 -8.84 -5.28
CA LEU A 116 10.12 -9.99 -6.03
C LEU A 116 10.49 -9.61 -7.45
N LYS A 117 11.58 -10.20 -7.94
CA LYS A 117 11.95 -10.17 -9.35
C LYS A 117 11.41 -11.43 -10.02
N TYR A 118 10.72 -11.24 -11.13
CA TYR A 118 10.24 -12.33 -11.96
C TYR A 118 11.07 -12.46 -13.25
N LYS A 119 11.78 -13.58 -13.39
CA LYS A 119 12.59 -13.90 -14.58
C LYS A 119 11.95 -15.06 -15.35
N PRO A 120 11.11 -14.79 -16.37
CA PRO A 120 10.35 -15.82 -17.07
C PRO A 120 11.21 -16.81 -17.85
N GLU A 121 12.35 -16.36 -18.40
CA GLU A 121 13.28 -17.20 -19.17
C GLU A 121 13.96 -18.25 -18.30
N GLU A 122 14.30 -17.87 -17.06
CA GLU A 122 14.91 -18.75 -16.07
C GLU A 122 13.87 -19.51 -15.22
N CYS A 123 12.58 -19.22 -15.41
CA CYS A 123 11.48 -19.69 -14.55
C CYS A 123 11.73 -19.40 -13.05
N GLN A 124 12.38 -18.27 -12.74
CA GLN A 124 12.73 -17.90 -11.37
C GLN A 124 11.83 -16.79 -10.83
N LEU A 125 11.52 -16.91 -9.53
CA LEU A 125 10.77 -15.93 -8.75
C LEU A 125 11.38 -15.85 -7.35
N TYR A 126 12.06 -14.75 -7.06
CA TYR A 126 12.78 -14.57 -5.79
C TYR A 126 12.52 -13.20 -5.19
N ILE A 127 12.51 -13.16 -3.86
CA ILE A 127 12.42 -11.92 -3.07
C ILE A 127 13.82 -11.31 -3.03
N PHE A 128 13.95 -10.04 -3.40
CA PHE A 128 15.22 -9.32 -3.31
C PHE A 128 15.20 -8.20 -2.28
N ALA A 129 14.01 -7.65 -1.96
CA ALA A 129 13.83 -6.64 -0.93
C ALA A 129 12.60 -6.91 -0.05
N ASP A 130 12.65 -6.48 1.21
CA ASP A 130 11.58 -6.60 2.21
C ASP A 130 11.61 -5.43 3.20
N ASP A 131 10.56 -5.28 4.01
CA ASP A 131 10.50 -4.28 5.09
C ASP A 131 11.31 -4.76 6.31
N VAL A 132 11.73 -3.82 7.16
CA VAL A 132 12.42 -4.11 8.42
C VAL A 132 11.41 -4.35 9.55
N VAL A 133 10.21 -3.78 9.43
CA VAL A 133 9.16 -3.84 10.45
C VAL A 133 8.06 -4.83 10.02
N PRO A 134 7.67 -5.78 10.89
CA PRO A 134 6.51 -6.62 10.61
C PRO A 134 5.23 -5.77 10.66
N ARG A 135 4.42 -5.85 9.60
CA ARG A 135 3.16 -5.09 9.49
C ARG A 135 2.03 -6.00 9.03
N TRP A 136 0.86 -5.80 9.63
CA TRP A 136 -0.35 -6.55 9.32
C TRP A 136 -1.11 -5.86 8.20
N ILE A 137 -0.57 -5.94 6.98
CA ILE A 137 -1.06 -5.17 5.83
C ILE A 137 -2.54 -5.43 5.58
N THR A 138 -3.32 -4.36 5.42
CA THR A 138 -4.71 -4.44 4.93
C THR A 138 -4.79 -4.13 3.45
N ASP A 139 -4.12 -3.07 3.01
CA ASP A 139 -4.00 -2.72 1.59
C ASP A 139 -2.74 -1.90 1.33
N PHE A 140 -2.28 -1.88 0.07
CA PHE A 140 -1.17 -1.03 -0.34
C PHE A 140 -1.28 -0.64 -1.82
N SER A 141 -0.63 0.45 -2.20
CA SER A 141 -0.60 1.00 -3.56
C SER A 141 0.81 1.40 -3.97
N LEU A 142 1.12 1.27 -5.25
CA LEU A 142 2.38 1.76 -5.81
C LEU A 142 2.25 3.26 -6.07
N LEU A 143 3.21 4.04 -5.57
CA LEU A 143 3.30 5.47 -5.86
C LEU A 143 4.14 5.74 -7.10
N ASP A 144 5.25 5.02 -7.20
CA ASP A 144 6.15 4.95 -8.35
C ASP A 144 6.82 3.57 -8.39
N TYR A 145 7.88 3.41 -9.20
CA TYR A 145 8.58 2.13 -9.40
C TYR A 145 9.30 1.62 -8.14
N ASP A 146 9.69 2.51 -7.22
CA ASP A 146 10.48 2.20 -6.03
C ASP A 146 9.74 2.47 -4.71
N THR A 147 8.61 3.18 -4.77
CA THR A 147 7.91 3.71 -3.60
C THR A 147 6.50 3.16 -3.50
N ILE A 148 6.13 2.69 -2.32
CA ILE A 148 4.78 2.23 -2.00
C ILE A 148 4.18 3.02 -0.86
N VAL A 149 2.86 3.11 -0.83
CA VAL A 149 2.08 3.49 0.35
C VAL A 149 1.35 2.25 0.86
N GLY A 150 1.44 1.99 2.15
CA GLY A 150 0.79 0.86 2.81
C GLY A 150 -0.04 1.29 4.00
N CYS A 151 -1.00 0.44 4.35
CA CYS A 151 -1.77 0.55 5.58
C CYS A 151 -1.92 -0.81 6.26
N ASP A 152 -2.13 -0.81 7.58
CA ASP A 152 -2.19 -2.02 8.38
C ASP A 152 -3.40 -2.09 9.34
N LYS A 153 -3.58 -3.28 9.93
CA LYS A 153 -4.66 -3.58 10.88
C LYS A 153 -4.67 -2.73 12.15
N PHE A 154 -3.57 -2.04 12.43
CA PHE A 154 -3.38 -1.20 13.59
C PHE A 154 -3.50 0.28 13.24
N GLU A 155 -4.22 0.58 12.14
CA GLU A 155 -4.66 1.92 11.77
C GLU A 155 -3.46 2.85 11.47
N ASN A 156 -2.39 2.27 10.96
CA ASN A 156 -1.25 3.03 10.47
C ASN A 156 -1.33 3.19 8.96
N VAL A 157 -0.84 4.34 8.49
CA VAL A 157 -0.47 4.57 7.10
C VAL A 157 1.01 4.94 7.05
N PHE A 158 1.71 4.41 6.07
CA PHE A 158 3.16 4.58 5.95
C PHE A 158 3.59 4.54 4.49
N VAL A 159 4.75 5.11 4.20
CA VAL A 159 5.37 5.12 2.87
C VAL A 159 6.74 4.47 2.98
N LEU A 160 6.99 3.48 2.12
CA LEU A 160 8.27 2.78 2.03
C LEU A 160 8.89 3.02 0.66
N ARG A 161 10.21 3.19 0.61
CA ARG A 161 10.97 3.35 -0.63
C ARG A 161 12.15 2.40 -0.70
N LEU A 162 12.36 1.79 -1.85
CA LEU A 162 13.54 0.97 -2.10
C LEU A 162 14.81 1.84 -2.16
N PRO A 163 15.96 1.35 -1.66
CA PRO A 163 17.23 2.03 -1.83
C PRO A 163 17.57 2.24 -3.31
N LEU A 164 18.14 3.40 -3.65
CA LEU A 164 18.57 3.72 -5.01
C LEU A 164 19.62 2.70 -5.49
N GLY A 165 19.50 2.25 -6.74
CA GLY A 165 20.46 1.31 -7.34
C GLY A 165 20.35 -0.14 -6.86
N CYS A 166 19.45 -0.48 -5.93
CA CYS A 166 19.37 -1.83 -5.37
C CYS A 166 19.12 -2.94 -6.41
N GLU A 167 18.48 -2.62 -7.53
CA GLU A 167 18.24 -3.58 -8.61
C GLU A 167 19.48 -3.78 -9.49
N GLU A 168 20.23 -2.72 -9.79
CA GLU A 168 21.50 -2.80 -10.53
C GLU A 168 22.53 -3.59 -9.71
N ASP A 169 22.65 -3.29 -8.41
CA ASP A 169 23.47 -4.04 -7.46
C ASP A 169 23.08 -5.53 -7.41
N ALA A 170 21.78 -5.82 -7.55
CA ALA A 170 21.29 -7.20 -7.56
C ALA A 170 21.62 -7.96 -8.86
N GLU A 171 21.80 -7.24 -9.97
CA GLU A 171 22.09 -7.81 -11.30
C GLU A 171 23.60 -7.89 -11.60
N ASP A 172 24.40 -6.92 -11.16
CA ASP A 172 25.83 -6.80 -11.49
C ASP A 172 26.72 -7.85 -10.81
N ASP A 173 26.37 -8.33 -9.62
CA ASP A 173 27.09 -9.41 -8.94
C ASP A 173 26.15 -10.55 -8.51
N PRO A 174 25.77 -11.43 -9.46
CA PRO A 174 24.89 -12.55 -9.16
C PRO A 174 25.46 -13.52 -8.10
N THR A 175 26.78 -13.50 -7.86
CA THR A 175 27.45 -14.42 -6.94
C THR A 175 27.46 -13.87 -5.52
N SER A 176 27.84 -12.60 -5.32
CA SER A 176 27.73 -11.98 -3.99
C SER A 176 26.29 -11.73 -3.60
N THR A 177 25.42 -11.43 -4.58
CA THR A 177 23.99 -11.28 -4.32
C THR A 177 23.35 -12.64 -4.03
N LYS A 178 23.75 -13.74 -4.71
CA LYS A 178 23.39 -15.12 -4.27
C LYS A 178 23.86 -15.43 -2.86
N PHE A 179 25.10 -15.10 -2.50
CA PHE A 179 25.61 -15.32 -1.15
C PHE A 179 24.86 -14.49 -0.10
N LYS A 180 24.54 -13.22 -0.40
CA LYS A 180 23.68 -12.36 0.45
C LYS A 180 22.24 -12.89 0.51
N TRP A 181 21.71 -13.48 -0.56
CA TRP A 181 20.39 -14.11 -0.60
C TRP A 181 20.33 -15.43 0.16
N GLU A 182 21.40 -16.23 0.14
CA GLU A 182 21.52 -17.49 0.86
C GLU A 182 21.81 -17.28 2.35
N SER A 183 22.59 -16.25 2.68
CA SER A 183 22.89 -15.88 4.08
C SER A 183 21.76 -15.06 4.72
N GLY A 184 20.95 -14.37 3.91
CA GLY A 184 19.94 -13.40 4.34
C GLY A 184 20.56 -12.17 5.00
N TYR A 185 19.84 -11.04 4.98
CA TYR A 185 20.14 -9.90 5.86
C TYR A 185 18.98 -9.73 6.84
N LEU A 186 19.28 -9.72 8.14
CA LEU A 186 18.27 -9.73 9.22
C LEU A 186 17.26 -10.89 9.09
N SER A 187 17.73 -12.08 8.69
CA SER A 187 16.87 -13.25 8.40
C SER A 187 15.85 -13.06 7.27
N GLY A 188 16.03 -12.05 6.42
CA GLY A 188 15.16 -11.74 5.29
C GLY A 188 15.94 -11.48 4.00
N ALA A 189 15.38 -10.63 3.13
CA ALA A 189 15.99 -10.29 1.84
C ALA A 189 17.26 -9.44 1.97
N ALA A 190 18.00 -9.30 0.87
CA ALA A 190 19.29 -8.60 0.86
C ALA A 190 19.14 -7.08 1.02
N PHE A 191 18.07 -6.50 0.46
CA PHE A 191 17.79 -5.07 0.52
C PHE A 191 16.60 -4.79 1.41
N LYS A 192 16.63 -3.66 2.12
CA LYS A 192 15.56 -3.27 3.04
C LYS A 192 14.91 -1.98 2.58
N PHE A 193 13.60 -1.90 2.70
CA PHE A 193 12.86 -0.66 2.50
C PHE A 193 13.31 0.42 3.50
N GLU A 194 13.36 1.66 3.03
CA GLU A 194 13.46 2.85 3.86
C GLU A 194 12.07 3.41 4.16
N GLN A 195 11.75 3.62 5.43
CA GLN A 195 10.49 4.25 5.82
C GLN A 195 10.58 5.77 5.59
N ILE A 196 9.82 6.27 4.62
CA ILE A 196 9.78 7.69 4.25
C ILE A 196 8.77 8.45 5.10
N ALA A 197 7.59 7.88 5.34
CA ALA A 197 6.52 8.51 6.11
C ALA A 197 5.81 7.49 7.01
N GLN A 198 5.23 7.97 8.11
CA GLN A 198 4.50 7.18 9.10
C GLN A 198 3.47 8.06 9.81
N PHE A 199 2.24 7.57 9.94
CA PHE A 199 1.16 8.27 10.62
C PHE A 199 0.10 7.29 11.12
N HIS A 200 -0.40 7.49 12.34
CA HIS A 200 -1.55 6.75 12.86
C HIS A 200 -2.86 7.51 12.55
N THR A 201 -3.72 6.90 11.74
CA THR A 201 -4.99 7.52 11.32
C THR A 201 -6.05 7.47 12.42
N GLY A 202 -6.01 6.46 13.28
CA GLY A 202 -7.02 6.21 14.32
C GLY A 202 -8.27 5.48 13.83
N GLU A 203 -8.25 5.05 12.57
CA GLU A 203 -9.27 4.18 11.98
C GLU A 203 -8.64 3.19 11.00
N LEU A 204 -9.19 1.99 10.94
CA LEU A 204 -8.69 0.94 10.09
C LEU A 204 -8.93 1.24 8.60
N ILE A 205 -7.86 1.48 7.86
CA ILE A 205 -7.93 1.67 6.41
C ILE A 205 -8.23 0.32 5.72
N THR A 206 -9.27 0.31 4.88
CA THR A 206 -9.73 -0.86 4.12
C THR A 206 -9.26 -0.88 2.67
N ALA A 207 -9.07 0.30 2.08
CA ALA A 207 -8.52 0.44 0.73
C ALA A 207 -7.74 1.74 0.61
N ILE A 208 -6.59 1.69 -0.09
CA ILE A 208 -5.72 2.83 -0.33
C ILE A 208 -5.28 2.88 -1.78
N LYS A 209 -5.34 4.07 -2.41
CA LYS A 209 -5.05 4.20 -3.84
C LYS A 209 -4.47 5.56 -4.18
N LYS A 210 -3.40 5.55 -4.98
CA LYS A 210 -2.96 6.75 -5.70
C LYS A 210 -3.98 7.11 -6.78
N CYS A 211 -4.44 8.34 -6.80
CA CYS A 211 -5.37 8.82 -7.81
C CYS A 211 -5.14 10.30 -8.16
N LYS A 212 -5.71 10.70 -9.28
CA LYS A 212 -5.83 12.09 -9.68
C LYS A 212 -7.33 12.42 -9.68
N PRO A 213 -7.90 12.95 -8.57
CA PRO A 213 -9.34 13.11 -8.42
C PRO A 213 -9.95 14.04 -9.47
N ALA A 214 -9.16 14.95 -10.03
CA ALA A 214 -9.58 15.85 -11.08
C ALA A 214 -8.58 16.03 -12.21
N SER A 215 -9.09 16.48 -13.35
CA SER A 215 -8.33 16.70 -14.58
C SER A 215 -7.13 17.63 -14.37
N ILE A 216 -7.28 18.64 -13.50
CA ILE A 216 -6.32 19.72 -13.23
C ILE A 216 -5.61 19.56 -11.88
N GLY A 217 -6.15 18.77 -10.96
CA GLY A 217 -5.58 18.58 -9.61
C GLY A 217 -4.26 17.79 -9.58
N SER A 218 -3.50 17.94 -8.50
CA SER A 218 -2.29 17.17 -8.24
C SER A 218 -2.64 15.71 -7.88
N GLU A 219 -1.71 14.77 -8.11
CA GLU A 219 -1.91 13.40 -7.62
C GLU A 219 -1.97 13.39 -6.09
N CYS A 220 -2.90 12.62 -5.54
CA CYS A 220 -3.04 12.40 -4.11
C CYS A 220 -3.25 10.91 -3.81
N ILE A 221 -3.17 10.54 -2.54
CA ILE A 221 -3.48 9.20 -2.07
C ILE A 221 -4.83 9.28 -1.38
N LEU A 222 -5.84 8.58 -1.89
CA LEU A 222 -7.13 8.44 -1.21
C LEU A 222 -7.17 7.14 -0.44
N TYR A 223 -7.83 7.16 0.72
CA TYR A 223 -8.10 5.98 1.50
C TYR A 223 -9.51 5.97 2.06
N THR A 224 -10.00 4.77 2.34
CA THR A 224 -11.32 4.53 2.95
C THR A 224 -11.15 3.71 4.22
N THR A 225 -12.00 3.91 5.22
CA THR A 225 -11.89 3.24 6.52
C THR A 225 -13.10 2.35 6.82
N THR A 226 -12.96 1.46 7.80
CA THR A 226 -14.07 0.63 8.29
C THR A 226 -15.22 1.42 8.89
N MET A 227 -14.96 2.64 9.38
CA MET A 227 -15.98 3.50 10.01
C MET A 227 -16.68 4.43 9.01
N GLY A 228 -16.34 4.34 7.72
CA GLY A 228 -16.97 5.11 6.65
C GLY A 228 -16.27 6.42 6.30
N SER A 229 -15.12 6.71 6.91
CA SER A 229 -14.32 7.90 6.59
C SER A 229 -13.63 7.73 5.24
N ILE A 230 -13.55 8.83 4.49
CA ILE A 230 -12.76 8.95 3.27
C ILE A 230 -11.70 10.02 3.54
N GLY A 231 -10.44 9.63 3.53
CA GLY A 231 -9.32 10.53 3.79
C GLY A 231 -8.40 10.66 2.59
N ALA A 232 -7.55 11.69 2.63
CA ALA A 232 -6.56 11.97 1.60
C ALA A 232 -5.19 12.27 2.21
N LEU A 233 -4.12 11.83 1.56
CA LEU A 233 -2.77 12.34 1.77
C LEU A 233 -2.38 13.14 0.53
N VAL A 234 -2.04 14.40 0.74
CA VAL A 234 -1.71 15.35 -0.33
C VAL A 234 -0.23 15.72 -0.21
N PRO A 235 0.57 15.54 -1.27
CA PRO A 235 1.95 15.99 -1.25
C PRO A 235 2.02 17.53 -1.30
N PHE A 236 2.90 18.12 -0.50
CA PHE A 236 3.27 19.52 -0.65
C PHE A 236 4.17 19.70 -1.87
N GLU A 237 4.00 20.82 -2.58
CA GLU A 237 4.77 21.12 -3.79
C GLU A 237 6.03 21.94 -3.46
N ARG A 238 5.94 22.74 -2.40
CA ARG A 238 6.98 23.69 -2.01
C ARG A 238 7.41 23.48 -0.58
N LYS A 239 8.70 23.66 -0.31
CA LYS A 239 9.26 23.53 1.03
C LYS A 239 8.66 24.56 1.99
N GLU A 240 8.36 25.75 1.49
CA GLU A 240 7.75 26.83 2.28
C GLU A 240 6.33 26.48 2.73
N GLU A 241 5.60 25.63 1.97
CA GLU A 241 4.30 25.11 2.41
C GLU A 241 4.47 24.12 3.56
N VAL A 242 5.44 23.21 3.45
CA VAL A 242 5.76 22.24 4.50
C VAL A 242 6.11 22.98 5.80
N GLU A 243 7.01 23.96 5.73
CA GLU A 243 7.40 24.76 6.89
C GLU A 243 6.19 25.50 7.48
N PHE A 244 5.36 26.13 6.66
CA PHE A 244 4.15 26.81 7.12
C PHE A 244 3.19 25.87 7.88
N PHE A 245 2.84 24.73 7.29
CA PHE A 245 1.88 23.80 7.88
C PHE A 245 2.46 23.06 9.10
N LEU A 246 3.77 22.82 9.13
CA LEU A 246 4.45 22.27 10.30
C LEU A 246 4.32 23.21 11.50
N HIS A 247 4.60 24.50 11.32
CA HIS A 247 4.48 25.49 12.41
C HIS A 247 3.02 25.69 12.83
N LEU A 248 2.08 25.74 11.87
CA LEU A 248 0.64 25.82 12.16
C LEU A 248 0.17 24.65 13.03
N GLU A 249 0.56 23.41 12.66
CA GLU A 249 0.24 22.21 13.43
C GLU A 249 0.85 22.28 14.85
N MET A 250 2.12 22.71 14.97
CA MET A 250 2.79 22.87 16.27
C MET A 250 2.03 23.83 17.21
N TYR A 251 1.55 24.97 16.70
CA TYR A 251 0.77 25.91 17.49
C TYR A 251 -0.61 25.36 17.87
N LEU A 252 -1.29 24.70 16.92
CA LEU A 252 -2.62 24.14 17.18
C LEU A 252 -2.58 22.97 18.17
N ARG A 253 -1.47 22.25 18.28
CA ARG A 253 -1.28 21.25 19.34
C ARG A 253 -1.33 21.85 20.75
N LEU A 254 -1.03 23.14 20.91
CA LEU A 254 -1.07 23.84 22.20
C LEU A 254 -2.44 24.50 22.44
N GLU A 255 -3.01 25.10 21.39
CA GLU A 255 -4.24 25.90 21.51
C GLU A 255 -5.53 25.09 21.34
N ALA A 256 -5.50 24.03 20.51
CA ALA A 256 -6.62 23.16 20.18
C ALA A 256 -6.40 21.75 20.76
N LEU A 257 -6.33 21.68 22.10
CA LEU A 257 -6.11 20.43 22.81
C LEU A 257 -7.22 19.41 22.51
N PRO A 258 -6.86 18.13 22.28
CA PRO A 258 -7.87 17.09 22.08
C PRO A 258 -8.82 16.98 23.27
N LEU A 259 -10.14 16.91 22.99
CA LEU A 259 -11.20 16.96 24.01
C LEU A 259 -11.08 15.90 25.11
N CYS A 260 -10.56 14.72 24.77
CA CYS A 260 -10.41 13.60 25.71
C CYS A 260 -9.07 13.64 26.49
N GLY A 261 -8.33 14.75 26.45
CA GLY A 261 -7.07 14.92 27.19
C GLY A 261 -5.88 14.09 26.67
N ARG A 262 -6.01 13.48 25.48
CA ARG A 262 -4.92 12.75 24.84
C ARG A 262 -4.00 13.74 24.14
N GLU A 263 -2.69 13.57 24.27
CA GLU A 263 -1.73 14.37 23.52
C GLU A 263 -1.76 13.99 22.03
N HIS A 264 -1.84 14.99 21.15
CA HIS A 264 -1.94 14.81 19.70
C HIS A 264 -0.79 13.99 19.10
N VAL A 265 0.46 14.35 19.42
CA VAL A 265 1.65 13.66 18.89
C VAL A 265 1.70 12.21 19.34
N SER A 266 1.39 11.96 20.61
CA SER A 266 1.29 10.62 21.18
C SER A 266 0.19 9.79 20.51
N PHE A 267 -0.94 10.39 20.13
CA PHE A 267 -1.97 9.72 19.34
C PHE A 267 -1.50 9.39 17.92
N ARG A 268 -0.98 10.38 17.18
CA ARG A 268 -0.49 10.17 15.80
C ARG A 268 0.75 9.29 15.70
N SER A 269 1.39 9.01 16.84
CA SER A 269 2.55 8.14 16.99
C SER A 269 2.26 6.84 17.77
N ALA A 270 1.00 6.38 17.81
CA ALA A 270 0.57 5.29 18.70
C ALA A 270 1.40 4.00 18.60
N TYR A 271 1.87 3.64 17.39
CA TYR A 271 2.67 2.42 17.14
C TYR A 271 4.10 2.71 16.68
N ALA A 272 4.29 3.79 15.92
CA ALA A 272 5.60 4.25 15.48
C ALA A 272 5.59 5.78 15.38
N PRO A 273 6.74 6.46 15.62
CA PRO A 273 6.82 7.91 15.58
C PRO A 273 6.30 8.49 14.27
N VAL A 274 5.49 9.54 14.35
CA VAL A 274 5.04 10.29 13.19
C VAL A 274 6.27 10.78 12.40
N LYS A 275 6.24 10.58 11.08
CA LYS A 275 7.34 10.95 10.19
C LYS A 275 6.76 11.55 8.91
N ASN A 276 7.18 12.77 8.58
CA ASN A 276 6.89 13.45 7.32
C ASN A 276 5.39 13.51 6.95
N VAL A 277 4.50 13.62 7.94
CA VAL A 277 3.06 13.82 7.75
C VAL A 277 2.60 14.90 8.71
N ILE A 278 1.81 15.85 8.21
CA ILE A 278 1.17 16.91 8.99
C ILE A 278 -0.33 16.62 9.07
N ASP A 279 -0.91 16.73 10.26
CA ASP A 279 -2.34 16.48 10.48
C ASP A 279 -3.20 17.65 9.96
N GLY A 280 -3.73 17.50 8.75
CA GLY A 280 -4.63 18.48 8.13
C GLY A 280 -5.91 18.71 8.93
N ASP A 281 -6.45 17.69 9.59
CA ASP A 281 -7.69 17.79 10.37
C ASP A 281 -7.48 18.68 11.60
N LEU A 282 -6.29 18.61 12.22
CA LEU A 282 -5.92 19.54 13.28
C LEU A 282 -5.76 20.96 12.73
N CYS A 283 -5.07 21.11 11.61
CA CYS A 283 -4.84 22.40 10.95
C CYS A 283 -6.15 23.14 10.60
N GLU A 284 -7.19 22.41 10.15
CA GLU A 284 -8.50 22.99 9.84
C GLU A 284 -9.22 23.56 11.07
N GLN A 285 -8.88 23.13 12.29
CA GLN A 285 -9.45 23.69 13.52
C GLN A 285 -9.09 25.16 13.75
N PHE A 286 -8.08 25.69 13.05
CA PHE A 286 -7.76 27.13 13.07
C PHE A 286 -9.00 27.98 12.79
N ALA A 287 -9.86 27.57 11.85
CA ALA A 287 -11.10 28.29 11.51
C ALA A 287 -12.12 28.34 12.65
N SER A 288 -12.04 27.43 13.62
CA SER A 288 -12.94 27.35 14.77
C SER A 288 -12.43 28.11 15.99
N LEU A 289 -11.19 28.64 15.96
CA LEU A 289 -10.65 29.44 17.05
C LEU A 289 -11.29 30.83 17.10
N ASP A 290 -11.35 31.43 18.28
CA ASP A 290 -11.72 32.83 18.44
C ASP A 290 -10.79 33.74 17.63
N PHE A 291 -11.31 34.82 17.05
CA PHE A 291 -10.54 35.72 16.18
C PHE A 291 -9.27 36.26 16.84
N ASN A 292 -9.29 36.55 18.15
CA ASN A 292 -8.10 36.99 18.87
C ASN A 292 -6.99 35.93 18.88
N LYS A 293 -7.35 34.65 19.05
CA LYS A 293 -6.39 33.54 18.98
C LYS A 293 -5.88 33.31 17.56
N GLN A 294 -6.78 33.39 16.57
CA GLN A 294 -6.40 33.33 15.16
C GLN A 294 -5.37 34.42 14.82
N LYS A 295 -5.59 35.64 15.31
CA LYS A 295 -4.67 36.76 15.12
C LYS A 295 -3.31 36.51 15.74
N VAL A 296 -3.26 36.12 17.02
CA VAL A 296 -1.99 35.81 17.71
C VAL A 296 -1.21 34.74 16.95
N LEU A 297 -1.85 33.64 16.57
CA LEU A 297 -1.20 32.56 15.84
C LEU A 297 -0.75 33.00 14.44
N ALA A 298 -1.58 33.74 13.71
CA ALA A 298 -1.22 34.24 12.39
C ALA A 298 -0.05 35.23 12.45
N ASP A 299 0.00 36.10 13.46
CA ASP A 299 1.10 37.03 13.70
C ASP A 299 2.42 36.24 13.95
N GLU A 300 2.40 35.12 14.70
CA GLU A 300 3.56 34.22 14.88
C GLU A 300 4.01 33.52 13.59
N LEU A 301 3.13 33.42 12.60
CA LEU A 301 3.45 32.90 11.26
C LEU A 301 3.81 34.02 10.27
N ASP A 302 3.92 35.28 10.72
CA ASP A 302 4.08 36.47 9.89
C ASP A 302 2.99 36.59 8.80
N ARG A 303 1.74 36.29 9.14
CA ARG A 303 0.59 36.27 8.22
C ARG A 303 -0.64 36.92 8.82
N HIS A 304 -1.59 37.30 7.96
CA HIS A 304 -2.93 37.67 8.42
C HIS A 304 -3.82 36.42 8.56
N PRO A 305 -4.77 36.34 9.53
CA PRO A 305 -5.66 35.19 9.68
C PRO A 305 -6.37 34.75 8.39
N MET A 306 -6.78 35.72 7.57
CA MET A 306 -7.42 35.45 6.27
C MET A 306 -6.49 34.75 5.28
N GLU A 307 -5.18 34.99 5.33
CA GLU A 307 -4.20 34.31 4.48
C GLU A 307 -3.99 32.86 4.93
N VAL A 308 -4.01 32.60 6.25
CA VAL A 308 -3.96 31.25 6.81
C VAL A 308 -5.19 30.44 6.36
N LEU A 309 -6.39 31.02 6.49
CA LEU A 309 -7.63 30.38 6.02
C LEU A 309 -7.61 30.11 4.52
N LYS A 310 -7.15 31.07 3.72
CA LYS A 310 -7.02 30.90 2.27
C LYS A 310 -6.07 29.75 1.92
N LYS A 311 -4.93 29.63 2.61
CA LYS A 311 -3.98 28.52 2.39
C LYS A 311 -4.58 27.15 2.75
N LEU A 312 -5.35 27.07 3.83
CA LEU A 312 -6.06 25.84 4.21
C LEU A 312 -7.05 25.43 3.11
N GLU A 313 -7.82 26.39 2.61
CA GLU A 313 -8.77 26.17 1.52
C GLU A 313 -8.09 25.76 0.21
N GLU A 314 -6.95 26.37 -0.12
CA GLU A 314 -6.15 26.02 -1.30
C GLU A 314 -5.72 24.55 -1.30
N ILE A 315 -5.23 24.02 -0.17
CA ILE A 315 -4.87 22.60 -0.04
C ILE A 315 -6.10 21.70 -0.20
N ARG A 316 -7.23 22.06 0.44
CA ARG A 316 -8.48 21.29 0.34
C ARG A 316 -9.01 21.24 -1.09
N ASN A 317 -8.89 22.35 -1.82
CA ASN A 317 -9.32 22.44 -3.21
C ASN A 317 -8.49 21.54 -4.15
N LYS A 318 -7.26 21.16 -3.79
CA LYS A 318 -6.48 20.15 -4.54
C LYS A 318 -7.12 18.77 -4.56
N ILE A 319 -8.03 18.48 -3.61
CA ILE A 319 -8.73 17.19 -3.49
C ILE A 319 -10.11 17.23 -4.17
N ASN A 320 -10.84 18.35 -4.01
CA ASN A 320 -12.28 18.43 -4.32
C ASN A 320 -12.64 18.97 -5.71
N GLN A 321 -11.72 19.64 -6.42
CA GLN A 321 -11.98 20.25 -7.73
C GLN A 321 -11.36 19.45 -8.85
#